data_AF-A0A524H6G6-F1
#
_entry.id   AF-A0A524H6G6-F1
#
_cell.length_a   1.000
_cell.length_b   1.000
_cell.length_c   1.000
_cell.angle_alpha   90.00
_cell.angle_beta   90.00
_cell.angle_gamma   90.00
#
_symmetry.space_group_name_H-M   'P 1'
#
loop_
_entity.id
_entity.type
_entity.pdbx_description
1 polymer ?
#
loop_
_entity_poly.entity_id
_entity_poly.type
_entity_poly.pdbx_seq_one_letter_code
_entity_poly.pdbx_strand_id
1 'polypeptide(L)' 'MKDHKVHLSIVIPTYNENANIQPLVERIHQSLGDYPYDILIVDDNSPDGTADKVRQLALSYPVNV' A
#
# COMPACT_ATOMS: atom_id res chain seq x y z
N MET A 1 -13.33 -8.51 27.32
CA MET A 1 -12.22 -9.10 26.53
C MET A 1 -11.64 -7.97 25.70
N LYS A 2 -10.32 -7.72 25.72
CA LYS A 2 -9.73 -6.68 24.86
C LYS A 2 -9.69 -7.22 23.44
N ASP A 3 -10.34 -6.55 22.49
CA ASP A 3 -10.19 -6.81 21.06
C ASP A 3 -8.71 -6.62 20.66
N HIS A 4 -7.96 -7.71 20.61
CA HIS A 4 -6.63 -7.73 20.00
C HIS A 4 -6.82 -7.99 18.51
N LYS A 5 -7.08 -6.93 17.73
CA LYS A 5 -6.98 -7.04 16.27
C LYS A 5 -5.51 -7.32 15.93
N VAL A 6 -5.27 -8.41 15.20
CA VAL A 6 -3.94 -8.76 14.68
C VAL A 6 -3.55 -7.74 13.62
N HIS A 7 -2.29 -7.31 13.58
CA HIS A 7 -1.80 -6.43 12.53
C HIS A 7 -1.66 -7.20 11.20
N LEU A 8 -2.24 -6.68 10.13
CA LEU A 8 -2.16 -7.28 8.79
C LEU A 8 -1.12 -6.55 7.92
N SER A 9 -0.12 -7.28 7.41
CA SER A 9 0.81 -6.73 6.42
C SER A 9 0.49 -7.26 5.03
N ILE A 10 0.29 -6.36 4.07
CA ILE A 10 0.01 -6.67 2.67
C ILE A 10 1.25 -6.36 1.84
N VAL A 11 1.87 -7.38 1.27
CA VAL A 11 3.07 -7.23 0.44
C VAL A 11 2.70 -7.34 -1.03
N ILE A 12 3.08 -6.35 -1.83
CA ILE A 12 2.69 -6.23 -3.24
C ILE A 12 3.95 -6.01 -4.10
N PRO A 13 4.44 -7.03 -4.83
CA PRO A 13 5.52 -6.84 -5.78
C PRO A 13 5.04 -6.06 -7.01
N THR A 14 5.84 -5.13 -7.50
CA THR A 14 5.48 -4.26 -8.64
C THR A 14 6.61 -4.08 -9.64
N TYR A 15 6.24 -3.99 -10.92
CA TYR A 15 7.10 -3.53 -12.00
C TYR A 15 6.24 -2.84 -13.07
N ASN A 16 6.48 -1.56 -13.34
CA ASN A 16 5.67 -0.74 -14.27
C ASN A 16 4.17 -0.62 -13.91
N GLU A 17 3.86 -0.36 -12.64
CA GLU A 17 2.49 -0.34 -12.11
C GLU A 17 2.02 1.05 -11.67
N ASN A 18 2.68 2.14 -12.10
CA ASN A 18 2.41 3.51 -11.62
C ASN A 18 0.90 3.87 -11.67
N ALA A 19 0.24 3.55 -12.79
CA ALA A 19 -1.19 3.85 -12.98
C ALA A 19 -2.11 3.04 -12.05
N ASN A 20 -1.66 1.88 -11.57
CA ASN A 20 -2.46 0.95 -10.76
C ASN A 20 -2.22 1.13 -9.26
N ILE A 21 -1.09 1.68 -8.85
CA ILE A 21 -0.74 1.90 -7.43
C ILE A 21 -1.83 2.69 -6.68
N GLN A 22 -2.28 3.82 -7.22
CA GLN A 22 -3.28 4.66 -6.56
C GLN A 22 -4.64 3.95 -6.36
N PRO A 23 -5.31 3.46 -7.42
CA PRO A 23 -6.60 2.80 -7.23
C PRO A 23 -6.48 1.52 -6.39
N LEU A 24 -5.33 0.84 -6.41
CA LEU A 24 -5.09 -0.32 -5.54
C LEU A 24 -5.05 0.05 -4.06
N VAL A 25 -4.22 1.04 -3.69
CA VAL A 25 -4.08 1.51 -2.30
C VAL A 25 -5.41 2.04 -1.77
N GLU A 26 -6.13 2.84 -2.56
CA GLU A 26 -7.44 3.39 -2.19
C GLU A 26 -8.46 2.27 -1.90
N ARG A 27 -8.51 1.26 -2.75
CA ARG A 27 -9.44 0.12 -2.59
C ARG A 27 -9.08 -0.75 -1.40
N ILE A 28 -7.79 -0.98 -1.13
CA ILE A 28 -7.35 -1.71 0.07
C ILE A 28 -7.77 -0.95 1.33
N HIS A 29 -7.50 0.35 1.38
CA HIS A 29 -7.86 1.20 2.53
C HIS A 29 -9.38 1.18 2.80
N GLN A 30 -10.18 1.38 1.76
CA GLN A 30 -11.65 1.32 1.86
C GLN A 30 -12.15 -0.05 2.33
N SER A 31 -11.49 -1.14 1.92
CA SER A 31 -11.89 -2.51 2.27
C SER A 31 -11.55 -2.86 3.72
N LEU A 32 -10.47 -2.31 4.27
CA LEU A 32 -9.99 -2.62 5.61
C LEU A 32 -10.58 -1.72 6.70
N GLY A 33 -10.98 -0.49 6.36
CA GLY A 33 -11.55 0.47 7.32
C GLY A 33 -10.63 0.65 8.54
N ASP A 34 -11.18 0.43 9.74
CA ASP A 34 -10.43 0.56 11.02
C ASP A 34 -9.68 -0.72 11.43
N TYR A 35 -9.41 -1.64 10.49
CA TYR A 35 -8.50 -2.76 10.76
C TYR A 35 -7.06 -2.24 10.83
N PRO A 36 -6.21 -2.69 11.77
CA PRO A 36 -4.80 -2.31 11.78
C PRO A 36 -4.04 -3.01 10.64
N TYR A 37 -3.49 -2.24 9.71
CA TYR A 37 -2.75 -2.80 8.57
C TYR A 37 -1.63 -1.88 8.07
N ASP A 38 -0.72 -2.46 7.30
CA ASP A 38 0.26 -1.77 6.47
C ASP A 38 0.36 -2.41 5.07
N ILE A 39 0.77 -1.61 4.10
CA ILE A 39 1.05 -2.05 2.73
C ILE A 39 2.54 -1.84 2.45
N LEU A 40 3.22 -2.91 2.06
CA LEU A 40 4.61 -2.88 1.59
C LEU A 40 4.64 -3.15 0.09
N ILE A 41 4.92 -2.11 -0.69
CA ILE A 41 5.19 -2.24 -2.12
C ILE A 41 6.64 -2.67 -2.28
N VAL A 42 6.90 -3.73 -3.05
CA VAL A 42 8.25 -4.19 -3.38
C VAL A 42 8.48 -3.91 -4.85
N ASP A 43 9.10 -2.78 -5.15
CA ASP A 43 9.29 -2.31 -6.53
C ASP A 43 10.60 -2.83 -7.14
N ASP A 44 10.52 -3.46 -8.32
CA ASP A 44 11.68 -3.96 -9.07
C ASP A 44 12.30 -2.87 -9.96
N ASN A 45 12.67 -1.74 -9.34
CA ASN A 45 13.29 -0.59 -10.00
C ASN A 45 12.51 -0.12 -11.24
N SER A 46 11.21 0.12 -11.08
CA SER A 46 10.34 0.52 -12.19
C SER A 46 10.78 1.87 -12.77
N PRO A 47 11.00 1.97 -14.10
CA PRO A 47 11.37 3.23 -14.75
C PRO A 47 10.20 4.22 -14.87
N ASP A 48 8.96 3.76 -14.65
CA ASP A 48 7.74 4.55 -14.83
C ASP A 48 7.37 5.43 -13.62
N GLY A 49 8.21 5.47 -12.58
CA GLY A 49 7.95 6.22 -11.36
C GLY A 49 6.99 5.55 -10.39
N THR A 50 6.75 4.23 -10.49
CA THR A 50 5.93 3.45 -9.53
C THR A 50 6.33 3.75 -8.08
N ALA A 51 7.62 3.67 -7.74
CA ALA A 51 8.08 3.96 -6.37
C ALA A 51 7.80 5.41 -5.92
N ASP A 52 7.92 6.40 -6.80
CA ASP A 52 7.62 7.79 -6.47
C ASP A 52 6.13 8.01 -6.20
N LYS A 53 5.27 7.33 -6.98
CA LYS A 53 3.83 7.32 -6.74
C LYS A 53 3.49 6.74 -5.37
N VAL A 54 4.16 5.67 -4.95
CA VAL A 54 3.99 5.08 -3.61
C VAL A 54 4.40 6.06 -2.52
N ARG A 55 5.56 6.72 -2.65
CA ARG A 55 6.03 7.74 -1.68
C ARG A 55 5.06 8.90 -1.53
N GLN A 56 4.39 9.31 -2.61
CA GLN A 56 3.34 10.33 -2.54
C GLN A 56 2.13 9.85 -1.75
N LEU A 57 1.69 8.61 -1.96
CA LEU A 57 0.55 8.02 -1.26
C LEU A 57 0.83 7.76 0.22
N ALA A 58 2.09 7.51 0.59
CA ALA A 58 2.52 7.32 1.99
C ALA A 58 2.19 8.53 2.89
N LEU A 59 1.95 9.71 2.30
CA LEU A 59 1.51 10.90 3.03
C LEU A 59 0.06 10.82 3.52
N SER A 60 -0.74 9.90 2.98
CA SER A 60 -2.19 9.78 3.26
C SER A 60 -2.64 8.36 3.62
N TYR A 61 -1.83 7.35 3.31
CA TYR A 61 -2.14 5.94 3.51
C TYR A 61 -0.99 5.22 4.21
N PRO A 62 -1.24 4.12 4.95
CA PRO A 62 -0.20 3.30 5.58
C PRO A 62 0.50 2.40 4.55
N VAL A 63 1.13 3.02 3.55
CA VAL A 63 1.85 2.35 2.45
C VAL A 63 3.30 2.82 2.38
N ASN A 64 4.23 1.90 2.13
CA ASN A 64 5.64 2.18 1.92
C ASN A 64 6.17 1.42 0.70
N VAL A 65 7.32 1.84 0.18
CA VAL A 65 8.09 1.18 -0.91
C VAL A 65 9.50 0.89 -0.45
#